data_AF-A0A7H4N2X8-F1
#
_entry.id   AF-A0A7H4N2X8-F1
#
_cell.length_a   1.000
_cell.length_b   1.000
_cell.length_c   1.000
_cell.angle_alpha   90.00
_cell.angle_beta   90.00
_cell.angle_gamma   90.00
#
_symmetry.space_group_name_H-M   'P 1'
#
loop_
_entity.id
_entity.type
_entity.pdbx_description
1 polymer ?
#
loop_
_entity_poly.entity_id
_entity_poly.type
_entity_poly.pdbx_seq_one_letter_code
_entity_poly.pdbx_strand_id
1 'polypeptide(L)'
;MVPSASFLERQLAAGVFQPLDKSKLPNWKNLDPEVLKLVAKHDPDNKYAIPYLWATTGIGYNIDKVKAVLGKDAPLDSWDLVMKPENLEKLKSCGVSFLDAPEEIFATVLNYLGKDPNSTKADDYTGPATDLLLKLRPNIRYFHSSQYINDLANGDICVAIGWAGGRMAGG
;
A
#
# COMPACT_ATOMS: atom_id res chain seq x y z
N MET A 1 2.22 -15.71 5.79
CA MET A 1 1.54 -14.40 5.76
C MET A 1 1.29 -13.96 7.19
N VAL A 2 1.49 -12.67 7.49
CA VAL A 2 1.12 -12.06 8.78
C VAL A 2 -0.03 -11.11 8.48
N PRO A 3 -1.15 -11.13 9.22
CA PRO A 3 -2.28 -10.25 8.93
C PRO A 3 -1.91 -8.79 9.22
N SER A 4 -2.32 -7.89 8.34
CA SER A 4 -2.33 -6.44 8.61
C SER A 4 -3.33 -6.13 9.73
N ALA A 5 -3.11 -5.05 10.48
CA ALA A 5 -3.98 -4.68 11.61
C ALA A 5 -5.46 -4.48 11.20
N SER A 6 -5.71 -3.92 10.02
CA SER A 6 -7.08 -3.77 9.49
C SER A 6 -7.79 -5.11 9.22
N PHE A 7 -7.05 -6.16 8.86
CA PHE A 7 -7.59 -7.51 8.72
C PHE A 7 -7.73 -8.21 10.07
N LEU A 8 -6.79 -7.98 10.99
CA LEU A 8 -6.84 -8.49 12.36
C LEU A 8 -8.16 -8.10 13.04
N GLU A 9 -8.60 -6.84 12.94
CA GLU A 9 -9.86 -6.38 13.54
C GLU A 9 -11.07 -7.24 13.14
N ARG A 10 -11.22 -7.51 11.83
CA ARG A 10 -12.28 -8.38 11.30
C ARG A 10 -12.15 -9.82 11.81
N GLN A 11 -10.91 -10.33 11.90
CA GLN A 11 -10.63 -11.68 12.37
C GLN A 11 -10.89 -11.83 13.88
N LEU A 12 -10.64 -10.80 14.68
CA LEU A 12 -10.97 -10.79 16.11
C LEU A 12 -12.48 -10.95 16.34
N ALA A 13 -13.31 -10.29 15.52
CA ALA A 13 -14.76 -10.46 15.57
C ALA A 13 -15.21 -11.90 15.24
N ALA A 14 -14.43 -12.62 14.43
CA ALA A 14 -14.66 -14.03 14.12
C ALA A 14 -14.14 -15.01 15.19
N GLY A 15 -13.47 -14.51 16.24
CA GLY A 15 -13.01 -15.34 17.37
C GLY A 15 -11.86 -16.30 17.05
N VAL A 16 -11.09 -16.04 15.99
CA VAL A 16 -10.02 -16.97 15.53
C VAL A 16 -8.71 -16.86 16.31
N PHE A 17 -8.58 -15.88 17.22
CA PHE A 17 -7.36 -15.64 17.99
C PHE A 17 -7.58 -15.75 19.51
N GLN A 18 -6.61 -16.32 20.21
CA GLN A 18 -6.53 -16.28 21.66
C GLN A 18 -5.78 -15.02 22.13
N PRO A 19 -6.11 -14.47 23.32
CA PRO A 19 -5.39 -13.32 23.85
C PRO A 19 -3.94 -13.68 24.22
N LEU A 20 -3.05 -12.71 24.07
CA LEU A 20 -1.65 -12.85 24.44
C LEU A 20 -1.49 -12.77 25.95
N ASP A 21 -0.77 -13.75 26.50
CA ASP A 21 -0.31 -13.69 27.88
C ASP A 21 0.95 -12.82 27.97
N LYS A 22 0.76 -11.53 28.27
CA LYS A 22 1.85 -10.54 28.35
C LYS A 22 2.87 -10.87 29.45
N SER A 23 2.54 -11.70 30.44
CA SER A 23 3.50 -12.14 31.46
C SER A 23 4.62 -13.01 30.87
N LYS A 24 4.35 -13.67 29.73
CA LYS A 24 5.32 -14.49 28.99
C LYS A 24 6.08 -13.70 27.92
N LEU A 25 5.86 -12.39 27.84
CA LEU A 25 6.46 -11.49 26.84
C LEU A 25 7.30 -10.41 27.53
N PRO A 26 8.44 -10.77 28.15
CA PRO A 26 9.28 -9.81 28.89
C PRO A 26 9.85 -8.69 28.01
N ASN A 27 9.89 -8.90 26.70
CA ASN A 27 10.35 -7.93 25.70
C ASN A 27 9.24 -6.99 25.20
N TRP A 28 8.01 -7.07 25.73
CA TRP A 28 6.91 -6.18 25.35
C TRP A 28 7.29 -4.69 25.52
N LYS A 29 8.12 -4.40 26.53
CA LYS A 29 8.66 -3.06 26.81
C LYS A 29 9.51 -2.46 25.68
N ASN A 30 9.95 -3.26 24.71
CA ASN A 30 10.78 -2.78 23.60
C ASN A 30 9.93 -2.26 22.41
N LEU A 31 8.61 -2.40 22.47
CA LEU A 31 7.70 -1.96 21.42
C LEU A 31 7.50 -0.44 21.47
N ASP A 32 7.48 0.19 20.30
CA ASP A 32 7.22 1.62 20.17
C ASP A 32 5.78 1.94 20.65
N PRO A 33 5.63 2.79 21.69
CA PRO A 33 4.31 3.18 22.22
C PRO A 33 3.40 3.86 21.19
N GLU A 34 3.94 4.62 20.24
CA GLU A 34 3.14 5.29 19.21
C GLU A 34 2.61 4.27 18.20
N VAL A 35 3.42 3.28 17.82
CA VAL A 35 2.96 2.17 16.97
C VAL A 35 1.90 1.34 17.70
N LEU A 36 2.08 1.08 19.00
CA LEU A 36 1.07 0.38 19.81
C LEU A 36 -0.26 1.13 19.86
N LYS A 37 -0.26 2.46 20.02
CA LYS A 37 -1.47 3.30 19.98
C LYS A 37 -2.19 3.21 18.65
N LEU A 38 -1.46 3.16 17.53
CA LEU A 38 -2.06 3.01 16.20
C LEU A 38 -2.70 1.63 16.03
N VAL A 39 -1.99 0.57 16.43
CA VAL A 39 -2.50 -0.81 16.38
C VAL A 39 -3.69 -1.01 17.33
N ALA A 40 -3.74 -0.29 18.46
CA ALA A 40 -4.82 -0.38 19.43
C ALA A 40 -6.19 0.04 18.89
N LYS A 41 -6.23 0.78 17.76
CA LYS A 41 -7.47 1.08 17.05
C LYS A 41 -8.14 -0.16 16.45
N HIS A 42 -7.34 -1.20 16.17
CA HIS A 42 -7.77 -2.47 15.57
C HIS A 42 -7.75 -3.64 16.56
N ASP A 43 -6.88 -3.57 17.58
CA ASP A 43 -6.76 -4.53 18.68
C ASP A 43 -6.80 -3.78 20.02
N PRO A 44 -7.99 -3.51 20.59
CA PRO A 44 -8.12 -2.79 21.85
C PRO A 44 -7.24 -3.38 22.96
N ASP A 45 -6.53 -2.49 23.65
CA ASP A 45 -5.51 -2.81 24.68
C ASP A 45 -4.31 -3.64 24.20
N ASN A 46 -4.12 -3.75 22.87
CA ASN A 46 -3.13 -4.62 22.22
C ASN A 46 -3.16 -6.03 22.84
N LYS A 47 -4.35 -6.63 22.88
CA LYS A 47 -4.62 -7.85 23.64
C LYS A 47 -4.28 -9.10 22.84
N TYR A 48 -4.29 -9.03 21.51
CA TYR A 48 -4.20 -10.21 20.65
C TYR A 48 -2.99 -10.20 19.72
N ALA A 49 -2.39 -9.04 19.44
CA ALA A 49 -1.28 -8.93 18.48
C ALA A 49 -0.05 -8.17 19.01
N ILE A 50 1.10 -8.53 18.45
CA ILE A 50 2.37 -7.82 18.60
C ILE A 50 2.67 -7.15 17.26
N PRO A 51 2.87 -5.82 17.19
CA PRO A 51 3.31 -5.16 15.98
C PRO A 51 4.68 -5.68 15.54
N TYR A 52 4.82 -6.14 14.30
CA TYR A 52 6.07 -6.67 13.77
C TYR A 52 6.81 -5.64 12.90
N LEU A 53 6.26 -5.39 11.71
CA LEU A 53 6.74 -4.39 10.77
C LEU A 53 5.58 -3.46 10.40
N TRP A 54 5.90 -2.21 10.10
CA TRP A 54 4.97 -1.30 9.43
C TRP A 54 5.68 -0.62 8.26
N ALA A 55 4.91 -0.31 7.22
CA ALA A 55 5.37 0.33 6.01
C ALA A 55 4.27 1.23 5.46
N THR A 56 4.59 1.92 4.36
CA THR A 56 3.63 2.69 3.58
C THR A 56 3.49 2.05 2.20
N THR A 57 2.30 2.13 1.63
CA THR A 57 2.08 1.86 0.20
C THR A 57 2.41 3.13 -0.57
N GLY A 58 3.32 3.02 -1.53
CA GLY A 58 3.86 4.16 -2.26
C GLY A 58 4.28 3.78 -3.67
N ILE A 59 5.14 4.61 -4.27
CA ILE A 59 5.62 4.42 -5.64
C ILE A 59 7.11 4.06 -5.60
N GLY A 60 7.45 2.87 -6.11
CA GLY A 60 8.82 2.50 -6.45
C GLY A 60 9.09 2.73 -7.93
N TYR A 61 10.22 3.32 -8.28
CA TYR A 61 10.52 3.63 -9.68
C TYR A 61 12.01 3.63 -10.00
N ASN A 62 12.32 3.36 -11.26
CA ASN A 62 13.66 3.54 -11.83
C ASN A 62 13.80 4.99 -12.33
N ILE A 63 14.63 5.77 -11.64
CA ILE A 63 14.79 7.22 -11.87
C ILE A 63 15.18 7.52 -13.32
N ASP A 64 16.16 6.80 -13.85
CA ASP A 64 16.70 7.06 -15.19
C ASP A 64 15.66 6.73 -16.28
N LYS A 65 14.97 5.59 -16.15
CA LYS A 65 13.92 5.19 -17.09
C LYS A 65 12.73 6.15 -17.06
N VAL A 66 12.29 6.56 -15.87
CA VAL A 66 11.18 7.52 -15.75
C VAL A 66 11.55 8.87 -16.35
N LYS A 67 12.76 9.39 -16.06
CA LYS A 67 13.22 10.67 -16.63
C LYS A 67 13.45 10.60 -18.13
N ALA A 68 13.85 9.44 -18.68
CA ALA A 68 13.95 9.25 -20.12
C ALA A 68 12.59 9.33 -20.83
N VAL A 69 11.51 8.91 -20.16
CA VAL A 69 10.15 8.87 -20.72
C VAL A 69 9.37 10.16 -20.49
N LEU A 70 9.44 10.72 -19.29
CA LEU A 70 8.65 11.90 -18.88
C LEU A 70 9.46 13.20 -18.88
N GLY A 71 10.78 13.14 -19.03
CA GLY A 71 11.67 14.28 -18.93
C GLY A 71 12.18 14.52 -17.51
N LYS A 72 13.00 15.57 -17.35
CA LYS A 72 13.65 15.91 -16.07
C LYS A 72 12.66 16.36 -14.99
N ASP A 73 11.52 16.90 -15.41
CA ASP A 73 10.48 17.48 -14.53
C ASP A 73 9.36 16.46 -14.23
N ALA A 74 9.66 15.17 -14.33
CA ALA A 74 8.73 14.11 -13.94
C ALA A 74 8.26 14.31 -12.48
N PRO A 75 6.96 14.15 -12.18
CA PRO A 75 6.39 14.40 -10.85
C PRO A 75 6.69 13.22 -9.89
N LEU A 76 7.96 13.01 -9.57
CA LEU A 76 8.46 11.85 -8.80
C LEU A 76 8.02 11.83 -7.33
N ASP A 77 7.49 12.95 -6.84
CA ASP A 77 7.01 13.18 -5.48
C ASP A 77 5.47 13.21 -5.39
N SER A 78 4.77 12.88 -6.47
CA SER A 78 3.31 12.94 -6.53
C SER A 78 2.68 11.66 -7.09
N TRP A 79 1.48 11.36 -6.60
CA TRP A 79 0.61 10.33 -7.18
C TRP A 79 0.26 10.59 -8.65
N ASP A 80 0.41 11.83 -9.11
CA ASP A 80 0.31 12.22 -10.52
C ASP A 80 1.16 11.35 -11.44
N LEU A 81 2.29 10.81 -10.96
CA LEU A 81 3.14 9.93 -11.77
C LEU A 81 2.38 8.71 -12.28
N VAL A 82 1.52 8.13 -11.44
CA VAL A 82 0.81 6.86 -11.72
C VAL A 82 -0.71 7.01 -11.86
N MET A 83 -1.29 8.09 -11.33
CA MET A 83 -2.73 8.33 -11.32
C MET A 83 -3.20 9.27 -12.44
N LYS A 84 -2.28 9.94 -13.16
CA LYS A 84 -2.61 10.68 -14.38
C LYS A 84 -2.51 9.77 -15.62
N PRO A 85 -3.60 9.57 -16.39
CA PRO A 85 -3.57 8.73 -17.58
C PRO A 85 -2.48 9.10 -18.58
N GLU A 86 -2.23 10.40 -18.79
CA GLU A 86 -1.24 10.93 -19.72
C GLU A 86 0.21 10.61 -19.32
N ASN A 87 0.48 10.50 -18.02
CA ASN A 87 1.79 10.07 -17.52
C ASN A 87 1.92 8.56 -17.64
N LEU A 88 0.89 7.83 -17.22
CA LEU A 88 0.89 6.36 -17.22
C LEU A 88 1.00 5.78 -18.63
N GLU A 89 0.35 6.43 -19.61
CA GLU A 89 0.42 6.04 -21.03
C GLU A 89 1.86 6.09 -21.57
N LYS A 90 2.63 7.12 -21.21
CA LYS A 90 4.04 7.23 -21.59
C LYS A 90 4.87 6.15 -20.88
N LEU A 91 4.65 5.98 -19.58
CA LEU A 91 5.35 4.99 -18.74
C LEU A 91 5.07 3.53 -19.12
N LYS A 92 3.96 3.27 -19.82
CA LYS A 92 3.64 1.94 -20.38
C LYS A 92 4.82 1.36 -21.16
N SER A 93 5.55 2.20 -21.89
CA SER A 93 6.72 1.81 -22.70
C SER A 93 7.84 1.16 -21.87
N CYS A 94 8.04 1.58 -20.62
CA CYS A 94 9.07 1.06 -19.74
C CYS A 94 8.54 0.09 -18.66
N GLY A 95 7.22 -0.09 -18.57
CA GLY A 95 6.57 -1.08 -17.73
C GLY A 95 6.04 -0.52 -16.41
N VAL A 96 4.76 -0.78 -16.15
CA VAL A 96 4.02 -0.31 -14.98
C VAL A 96 3.37 -1.51 -14.28
N SER A 97 3.55 -1.62 -12.97
CA SER A 97 2.93 -2.64 -12.12
C SER A 97 2.12 -2.01 -10.98
N PHE A 98 1.00 -2.62 -10.64
CA PHE A 98 0.20 -2.25 -9.47
C PHE A 98 0.13 -3.44 -8.50
N LEU A 99 -0.01 -3.17 -7.20
CA LEU A 99 -0.29 -4.22 -6.22
C LEU A 99 -1.63 -4.92 -6.55
N ASP A 100 -1.66 -6.24 -6.37
CA ASP A 100 -2.90 -6.99 -6.29
C ASP A 100 -3.42 -6.93 -4.84
N ALA A 101 -3.78 -5.72 -4.41
CA ALA A 101 -4.23 -5.38 -3.06
C ALA A 101 -5.40 -4.40 -3.17
N PRO A 102 -6.65 -4.89 -3.36
CA PRO A 102 -7.77 -4.05 -3.76
C PRO A 102 -8.10 -2.96 -2.73
N GLU A 103 -8.14 -3.30 -1.43
CA GLU A 103 -8.45 -2.32 -0.37
C GLU A 103 -7.44 -1.16 -0.36
N GLU A 104 -6.15 -1.45 -0.57
CA GLU A 104 -5.08 -0.44 -0.59
C GLU A 104 -5.12 0.42 -1.86
N ILE A 105 -5.34 -0.21 -3.02
CA ILE A 105 -5.41 0.52 -4.31
C ILE A 105 -6.63 1.43 -4.32
N PHE A 106 -7.81 0.96 -3.90
CA PHE A 106 -9.00 1.80 -3.84
C PHE A 106 -8.84 2.94 -2.84
N ALA A 107 -8.32 2.70 -1.64
CA ALA A 107 -8.07 3.77 -0.66
C ALA A 107 -7.11 4.83 -1.21
N THR A 108 -6.05 4.41 -1.91
CA THR A 108 -5.09 5.32 -2.55
C THR A 108 -5.75 6.17 -3.64
N VAL A 109 -6.57 5.55 -4.50
CA VAL A 109 -7.31 6.25 -5.56
C VAL A 109 -8.33 7.22 -4.98
N LEU A 110 -9.09 6.83 -3.95
CA LEU A 110 -10.03 7.71 -3.27
C LEU A 110 -9.32 8.93 -2.68
N ASN A 111 -8.19 8.70 -1.99
CA ASN A 111 -7.37 9.78 -1.45
C ASN A 111 -6.90 10.75 -2.55
N TYR A 112 -6.42 10.22 -3.67
CA TYR A 112 -5.98 11.03 -4.82
C TYR A 112 -7.12 11.86 -5.42
N LEU A 113 -8.34 11.33 -5.43
CA LEU A 113 -9.55 12.01 -5.88
C LEU A 113 -10.12 13.01 -4.84
N GLY A 114 -9.42 13.23 -3.72
CA GLY A 114 -9.85 14.14 -2.65
C GLY A 114 -11.02 13.59 -1.82
N LYS A 115 -11.26 12.28 -1.85
CA LYS A 115 -12.28 11.59 -1.07
C LYS A 115 -11.68 10.97 0.19
N ASP A 116 -12.55 10.57 1.12
CA ASP A 116 -12.14 9.78 2.28
C ASP A 116 -11.57 8.43 1.79
N PRO A 117 -10.31 8.07 2.14
CA PRO A 117 -9.73 6.77 1.81
C PRO A 117 -10.53 5.59 2.34
N ASN A 118 -11.35 5.80 3.38
CA ASN A 118 -12.24 4.82 4.01
C ASN A 118 -13.72 5.15 3.77
N SER A 119 -14.06 5.77 2.64
CA SER A 119 -15.45 6.11 2.31
C SER A 119 -16.38 4.91 2.51
N THR A 120 -17.54 5.14 3.11
CA THR A 120 -18.58 4.11 3.27
C THR A 120 -19.65 4.20 2.18
N LYS A 121 -19.50 5.14 1.22
CA LYS A 121 -20.44 5.34 0.11
C LYS A 121 -20.06 4.46 -1.07
N ALA A 122 -20.91 3.50 -1.40
CA ALA A 122 -20.68 2.59 -2.53
C ALA A 122 -20.42 3.33 -3.86
N ASP A 123 -21.11 4.46 -4.08
CA ASP A 123 -20.98 5.27 -5.30
C ASP A 123 -19.58 5.85 -5.52
N ASP A 124 -18.80 6.09 -4.46
CA ASP A 124 -17.42 6.55 -4.58
C ASP A 124 -16.52 5.49 -5.22
N TYR A 125 -16.82 4.21 -4.98
CA TYR A 125 -16.08 3.07 -5.52
C TYR A 125 -16.54 2.73 -6.94
N THR A 126 -17.85 2.59 -7.16
CA THR A 126 -18.42 2.16 -8.45
C THR A 126 -18.37 3.24 -9.52
N GLY A 127 -18.35 4.51 -9.12
CA GLY A 127 -18.20 5.64 -10.03
C GLY A 127 -16.74 6.08 -10.16
N PRO A 128 -16.33 7.18 -9.50
CA PRO A 128 -15.11 7.90 -9.83
C PRO A 128 -13.82 7.09 -9.60
N ALA A 129 -13.75 6.21 -8.59
CA ALA A 129 -12.58 5.37 -8.39
C ALA A 129 -12.44 4.30 -9.48
N THR A 130 -13.53 3.59 -9.81
CA THR A 130 -13.54 2.62 -10.91
C THR A 130 -13.27 3.29 -12.26
N ASP A 131 -13.88 4.45 -12.52
CA ASP A 131 -13.67 5.20 -13.76
C ASP A 131 -12.21 5.57 -13.97
N LEU A 132 -11.51 6.02 -12.91
CA LEU A 132 -10.08 6.30 -13.00
C LEU A 132 -9.28 5.03 -13.23
N LEU A 133 -9.51 3.97 -12.44
CA LEU A 133 -8.79 2.71 -12.58
C LEU A 133 -8.97 2.09 -13.98
N LEU A 134 -10.16 2.16 -14.57
CA LEU A 134 -10.42 1.71 -15.93
C LEU A 134 -9.67 2.53 -16.99
N LYS A 135 -9.48 3.84 -16.79
CA LYS A 135 -8.64 4.67 -17.67
C LYS A 135 -7.16 4.32 -17.58
N LEU A 136 -6.69 3.95 -16.39
CA LEU A 136 -5.29 3.58 -16.15
C LEU A 136 -5.00 2.14 -16.61
N ARG A 137 -5.99 1.24 -16.54
CA ARG A 137 -5.88 -0.20 -16.81
C ARG A 137 -5.17 -0.59 -18.11
N PRO A 138 -5.36 0.09 -19.26
CA PRO A 138 -4.69 -0.27 -20.52
C PRO A 138 -3.17 -0.02 -20.51
N ASN A 139 -2.67 0.74 -19.52
CA ASN A 139 -1.27 1.12 -19.38
C ASN A 139 -0.55 0.30 -18.29
N ILE A 140 -1.29 -0.49 -17.52
CA ILE A 140 -0.77 -1.37 -16.48
C ILE A 140 -0.44 -2.73 -17.09
N ARG A 141 0.80 -3.19 -16.91
CA ARG A 141 1.28 -4.47 -17.45
C ARG A 141 0.69 -5.65 -16.70
N TYR A 142 0.70 -5.59 -15.37
CA TYR A 142 0.15 -6.63 -14.51
C TYR A 142 -0.20 -6.09 -13.12
N PHE A 143 -0.99 -6.87 -12.39
CA PHE A 143 -1.28 -6.70 -10.96
C PHE A 143 -0.64 -7.86 -10.20
N HIS A 144 0.33 -7.57 -9.33
CA HIS A 144 1.02 -8.60 -8.54
C HIS A 144 1.72 -7.99 -7.33
N SER A 145 1.60 -8.63 -6.16
CA SER A 145 2.07 -8.06 -4.88
C SER A 145 3.49 -8.45 -4.46
N SER A 146 4.32 -8.99 -5.36
CA SER A 146 5.71 -9.38 -5.03
C SER A 146 6.66 -9.40 -6.22
N GLN A 147 6.20 -9.80 -7.41
CA GLN A 147 7.02 -9.85 -8.62
C GLN A 147 7.68 -8.50 -8.96
N TYR A 148 7.00 -7.39 -8.67
CA TYR A 148 7.49 -6.04 -8.96
C TYR A 148 8.86 -5.73 -8.34
N ILE A 149 9.25 -6.41 -7.26
CA ILE A 149 10.54 -6.22 -6.59
C ILE A 149 11.69 -6.63 -7.53
N ASN A 150 11.62 -7.85 -8.07
CA ASN A 150 12.64 -8.38 -8.97
C ASN A 150 12.59 -7.65 -10.31
N ASP A 151 11.39 -7.37 -10.83
CA ASP A 151 11.24 -6.67 -12.11
C ASP A 151 11.77 -5.22 -12.03
N LEU A 152 11.60 -4.51 -10.91
CA LEU A 152 12.23 -3.19 -10.72
C LEU A 152 13.76 -3.30 -10.61
N ALA A 153 14.26 -4.30 -9.88
CA ALA A 153 15.69 -4.50 -9.68
C ALA A 153 16.42 -4.86 -10.99
N ASN A 154 15.80 -5.71 -11.82
CA ASN A 154 16.31 -6.09 -13.13
C ASN A 154 16.05 -5.02 -14.21
N GLY A 155 15.16 -4.07 -13.93
CA GLY A 155 14.74 -3.03 -14.86
C GLY A 155 13.71 -3.51 -15.89
N ASP A 156 13.03 -4.63 -15.67
CA ASP A 156 11.94 -5.10 -16.54
C ASP A 156 10.72 -4.16 -16.50
N ILE A 157 10.50 -3.51 -15.35
CA ILE A 157 9.54 -2.41 -15.20
C ILE A 157 10.24 -1.13 -14.71
N CYS A 158 9.63 0.03 -14.96
CA CYS A 158 10.16 1.32 -14.52
C CYS A 158 9.39 1.94 -13.36
N VAL A 159 8.13 1.54 -13.15
CA VAL A 159 7.29 2.05 -12.06
C VAL A 159 6.43 0.94 -11.48
N ALA A 160 6.31 0.91 -10.16
CA ALA A 160 5.37 0.08 -9.43
C ALA A 160 4.70 0.85 -8.29
N ILE A 161 3.39 0.64 -8.09
CA ILE A 161 2.80 0.86 -6.77
C ILE A 161 3.18 -0.36 -5.93
N GLY A 162 3.78 -0.14 -4.78
CA GLY A 162 4.35 -1.20 -3.95
C GLY A 162 4.46 -0.81 -2.49
N TRP A 163 4.74 -1.80 -1.65
CA TRP A 163 5.04 -1.56 -0.24
C TRP A 163 6.47 -1.08 -0.07
N ALA A 164 6.66 0.00 0.69
CA ALA A 164 7.99 0.39 1.14
C ALA A 164 8.61 -0.74 1.98
N GLY A 165 9.94 -0.79 2.03
CA GLY A 165 10.65 -1.66 2.97
C GLY A 165 10.19 -1.35 4.40
N GLY A 166 9.74 -2.39 5.11
CA GLY A 166 9.15 -2.23 6.44
C GLY A 166 10.16 -1.76 7.49
N ARG A 167 9.68 -0.93 8.41
CA ARG A 167 10.40 -0.54 9.64
C ARG A 167 9.97 -1.45 10.79
N MET A 168 10.92 -1.84 11.64
CA MET A 168 10.63 -2.62 12.84
C MET A 168 9.92 -1.75 13.87
N ALA A 169 8.89 -2.30 14.51
CA ALA A 169 8.12 -1.62 15.54
C ALA A 169 8.85 -1.54 16.91
N GLY A 170 10.15 -1.82 16.97
CA GLY A 170 10.93 -1.89 18.20
C GLY A 170 12.38 -1.44 18.05
N GLY A 171 12.62 -0.36 17.31
CA GLY A 171 13.95 0.22 17.08
C GLY A 171 13.95 1.73 17.15
#